data_AF-A0A6N2MTG0-F1
#
_entry.id   AF-A0A6N2MTG0-F1
#
_cell.length_a   1.000
_cell.length_b   1.000
_cell.length_c   1.000
_cell.angle_alpha   90.00
_cell.angle_beta   90.00
_cell.angle_gamma   90.00
#
_symmetry.space_group_name_H-M   'P 1'
#
loop_
_entity.id
_entity.type
_entity.pdbx_description
1 polymer ?
#
loop_
_entity_poly.entity_id
_entity_poly.type
_entity_poly.pdbx_seq_one_letter_code
_entity_poly.pdbx_strand_id
1 'polypeptide(L)'
;MQASLIHSLQFGDASGIQSPVSFGGFGSLTRHLGRLSAGVYEAINGDFLDASSLSLLNPYMPNLSASWLFQRAMSAKKNSNVPPEFINELLHVNFQSMQKLGDPVLRPFLQDVIQFGALSKTLGLVMLTKPQIIPSIFKQVGIPVLLDWSSHFFMLGYYTFLSTYADPVIRSLLTAFPSKMKYEWKRYLEAWKYGSGLDYKL
;
A
#
# COMPACT_ATOMS: atom_id res chain seq x y z
N MET A 1 -3.97 10.50 -8.09
CA MET A 1 -5.43 10.43 -8.25
C MET A 1 -5.67 9.78 -9.61
N GLN A 2 -6.13 8.52 -9.65
CA GLN A 2 -6.51 7.88 -10.91
C GLN A 2 -7.87 8.41 -11.32
N ALA A 3 -7.96 8.97 -12.53
CA ALA A 3 -9.21 9.49 -13.07
C ALA A 3 -10.01 8.31 -13.65
N SER A 4 -11.11 7.93 -13.01
CA SER A 4 -12.18 7.17 -13.67
C SER A 4 -12.98 8.13 -14.54
N LEU A 5 -13.06 7.83 -15.83
CA LEU A 5 -13.98 8.51 -16.75
C LEU A 5 -15.36 7.84 -16.64
N ILE A 6 -16.41 8.55 -17.03
CA ILE A 6 -17.79 8.00 -17.05
C ILE A 6 -17.79 6.69 -17.87
N HIS A 7 -18.26 5.58 -17.29
CA HIS A 7 -18.23 4.22 -17.85
C HIS A 7 -16.84 3.62 -18.16
N SER A 8 -15.76 4.12 -17.56
CA SER A 8 -14.41 3.57 -17.76
C SER A 8 -13.72 3.25 -16.43
N LEU A 9 -13.24 2.00 -16.31
CA LEU A 9 -12.47 1.51 -15.17
C LEU A 9 -11.09 1.02 -15.65
N GLN A 10 -10.03 1.54 -15.04
CA GLN A 10 -8.67 1.06 -15.26
C GLN A 10 -8.45 -0.27 -14.53
N PHE A 11 -7.79 -1.24 -15.17
CA PHE A 11 -7.57 -2.58 -14.63
C PHE A 11 -6.13 -3.06 -14.89
N GLY A 12 -5.57 -3.85 -13.97
CA GLY A 12 -4.20 -4.36 -14.08
C GLY A 12 -3.15 -3.26 -14.05
N ASP A 13 -2.17 -3.34 -14.94
CA ASP A 13 -1.06 -2.37 -15.00
C ASP A 13 -1.56 -0.93 -15.23
N ALA A 14 -2.67 -0.78 -15.95
CA ALA A 14 -3.31 0.50 -16.19
C ALA A 14 -3.89 1.13 -14.90
N SER A 15 -4.18 0.34 -13.87
CA SER A 15 -4.70 0.83 -12.58
C SER A 15 -3.61 1.15 -11.57
N GLY A 16 -2.32 1.04 -11.90
CA GLY A 16 -1.22 1.39 -11.00
C GLY A 16 -1.18 0.58 -9.68
N ILE A 17 -2.00 -0.46 -9.54
CA ILE A 17 -1.98 -1.40 -8.39
C ILE A 17 -0.90 -2.47 -8.66
N GLN A 18 0.26 -2.08 -9.17
CA GLN A 18 1.40 -2.98 -9.29
C GLN A 18 2.19 -2.94 -7.99
N SER A 19 2.83 -4.06 -7.62
CA SER A 19 3.85 -3.95 -6.59
C SER A 19 4.99 -3.07 -7.10
N PRO A 20 5.38 -2.05 -6.33
CA PRO A 20 6.61 -1.33 -6.59
C PRO A 20 7.83 -2.27 -6.43
N VAL A 21 7.92 -3.04 -5.35
CA VAL A 21 9.18 -3.71 -5.01
C VAL A 21 9.45 -4.94 -5.89
N SER A 22 8.43 -5.74 -6.21
CA SER A 22 8.57 -6.93 -7.05
C SER A 22 8.33 -6.66 -8.55
N PHE A 23 7.88 -5.45 -8.90
CA PHE A 23 7.38 -5.10 -10.25
C PHE A 23 6.29 -6.07 -10.76
N GLY A 24 5.66 -6.82 -9.84
CA GLY A 24 4.66 -7.82 -10.16
C GLY A 24 3.26 -7.22 -10.23
N GLY A 25 2.70 -7.14 -11.43
CA GLY A 25 1.29 -6.77 -11.64
C GLY A 25 0.31 -7.92 -11.35
N PHE A 26 0.71 -9.16 -11.64
CA PHE A 26 -0.19 -10.32 -11.54
C PHE A 26 -0.56 -10.70 -10.10
N GLY A 27 0.42 -10.80 -9.19
CA GLY A 27 0.15 -11.17 -7.78
C GLY A 27 -0.69 -10.10 -7.05
N SER A 28 -0.45 -8.83 -7.38
CA SER A 28 -1.29 -7.74 -6.89
C SER A 28 -2.71 -7.81 -7.49
N LEU A 29 -2.86 -8.12 -8.78
CA LEU A 29 -4.17 -8.31 -9.40
C LEU A 29 -4.95 -9.46 -8.76
N THR A 30 -4.35 -10.63 -8.57
CA THR A 30 -5.03 -11.81 -8.01
C THR A 30 -5.50 -11.55 -6.59
N ARG A 31 -4.71 -10.82 -5.79
CA ARG A 31 -5.11 -10.33 -4.46
C ARG A 31 -6.36 -9.44 -4.51
N HIS A 32 -6.43 -8.57 -5.51
CA HIS A 32 -7.50 -7.57 -5.66
C HIS A 32 -8.72 -8.07 -6.44
N LEU A 33 -8.62 -9.20 -7.13
CA LEU A 33 -9.64 -9.71 -8.05
C LEU A 33 -11.00 -9.87 -7.37
N GLY A 34 -11.03 -10.44 -6.17
CA GLY A 34 -12.28 -10.69 -5.44
C GLY A 34 -13.05 -9.42 -5.09
N ARG A 35 -12.35 -8.35 -4.65
CA ARG A 35 -13.02 -7.08 -4.32
C ARG A 35 -13.44 -6.33 -5.58
N LEU A 36 -12.64 -6.40 -6.65
CA LEU A 36 -12.94 -5.74 -7.91
C LEU A 36 -14.13 -6.38 -8.63
N SER A 37 -14.17 -7.72 -8.71
CA SER A 37 -15.28 -8.44 -9.33
C SER A 37 -16.60 -8.22 -8.59
N ALA A 38 -16.58 -8.30 -7.25
CA ALA A 38 -17.75 -8.02 -6.43
C ALA A 38 -18.19 -6.55 -6.56
N GLY A 39 -17.25 -5.62 -6.56
CA GLY A 39 -17.55 -4.20 -6.71
C GLY A 39 -18.15 -3.85 -8.07
N VAL A 40 -17.59 -4.38 -9.16
CA VAL A 40 -18.14 -4.20 -10.52
C VAL A 40 -19.54 -4.82 -10.64
N TYR A 41 -19.73 -6.02 -10.10
CA TYR A 41 -21.04 -6.68 -10.10
C TYR A 41 -22.10 -5.85 -9.34
N GLU A 42 -21.77 -5.33 -8.17
CA GLU A 42 -22.66 -4.44 -7.41
C GLU A 42 -22.93 -3.11 -8.13
N ALA A 43 -21.93 -2.53 -8.79
CA ALA A 43 -22.09 -1.28 -9.54
C ALA A 43 -23.04 -1.46 -10.74
N ILE A 44 -22.91 -2.55 -11.50
CA ILE A 44 -23.79 -2.85 -12.64
C ILE A 44 -25.22 -3.10 -12.17
N ASN A 45 -25.42 -3.93 -11.15
CA ASN A 45 -26.77 -4.27 -10.67
C ASN A 45 -27.48 -3.10 -9.97
N GLY A 46 -26.72 -2.17 -9.37
CA GLY A 46 -27.24 -1.00 -8.70
C GLY A 46 -27.35 0.25 -9.58
N ASP A 47 -26.94 0.18 -10.85
CA ASP A 47 -26.80 1.35 -11.75
C ASP A 47 -25.90 2.46 -11.15
N PHE A 48 -24.80 2.07 -10.48
CA PHE A 48 -23.81 2.97 -9.90
C PHE A 48 -22.63 3.19 -10.86
N LEU A 49 -22.94 3.56 -12.11
CA LEU A 49 -21.97 3.68 -13.21
C LEU A 49 -21.42 5.10 -13.40
N ASP A 50 -21.79 6.01 -12.49
CA ASP A 50 -21.24 7.36 -12.47
C ASP A 50 -19.75 7.35 -12.10
N ALA A 51 -19.02 8.38 -12.56
CA ALA A 51 -17.57 8.46 -12.37
C ALA A 51 -17.14 8.41 -10.90
N SER A 52 -17.96 8.95 -9.98
CA SER A 52 -17.64 8.96 -8.55
C SER A 52 -17.75 7.55 -7.96
N SER A 53 -18.83 6.82 -8.25
CA SER A 53 -19.04 5.44 -7.80
C SER A 53 -17.98 4.48 -8.34
N LEU A 54 -17.58 4.63 -9.61
CA LEU A 54 -16.55 3.80 -10.23
C LEU A 54 -15.14 4.12 -9.72
N SER A 55 -14.86 5.39 -9.36
CA SER A 55 -13.54 5.78 -8.81
C SER A 55 -13.19 5.01 -7.53
N LEU A 56 -14.21 4.64 -6.74
CA LEU A 56 -14.04 3.94 -5.48
C LEU A 56 -13.55 2.49 -5.65
N LEU A 57 -13.61 1.91 -6.86
CA LEU A 57 -13.07 0.59 -7.15
C LEU A 57 -11.54 0.58 -7.20
N ASN A 58 -10.91 1.71 -7.52
CA ASN A 58 -9.46 1.89 -7.52
C ASN A 58 -9.06 2.96 -6.51
N PRO A 59 -9.18 2.67 -5.20
CA PRO A 59 -8.88 3.65 -4.17
C PRO A 59 -7.38 3.89 -4.08
N TYR A 60 -7.02 4.99 -3.43
CA TYR A 60 -5.66 5.22 -2.97
C TYR A 60 -5.21 4.10 -2.01
N MET A 61 -4.01 3.57 -2.25
CA MET A 61 -3.41 2.43 -1.53
C MET A 61 -2.12 2.84 -0.80
N PRO A 62 -2.19 3.25 0.47
CA PRO A 62 -1.00 3.74 1.19
C PRO A 62 0.08 2.68 1.40
N ASN A 63 -0.27 1.39 1.52
CA ASN A 63 0.70 0.30 1.57
C ASN A 63 1.59 0.22 0.32
N LEU A 64 1.02 0.44 -0.88
CA LEU A 64 1.78 0.49 -2.13
C LEU A 64 2.59 1.78 -2.22
N SER A 65 2.00 2.93 -1.90
CA SER A 65 2.73 4.21 -1.94
C SER A 65 3.87 4.26 -0.92
N ALA A 66 3.71 3.65 0.26
CA ALA A 66 4.78 3.53 1.24
C ALA A 66 5.92 2.61 0.77
N SER A 67 5.63 1.62 -0.09
CA SER A 67 6.65 0.70 -0.58
C SER A 67 7.53 1.32 -1.70
N TRP A 68 7.04 2.35 -2.38
CA TRP A 68 7.78 3.07 -3.42
C TRP A 68 9.10 3.68 -2.92
N LEU A 69 9.22 4.06 -1.64
CA LEU A 69 10.50 4.54 -1.10
C LEU A 69 11.60 3.48 -1.19
N PHE A 70 11.28 2.20 -1.02
CA PHE A 70 12.24 1.11 -1.16
C PHE A 70 12.77 1.07 -2.61
N GLN A 71 11.89 1.11 -3.61
CA GLN A 71 12.33 1.20 -5.01
C GLN A 71 13.22 2.42 -5.25
N ARG A 72 12.81 3.59 -4.74
CA ARG A 72 13.53 4.85 -4.95
C ARG A 72 14.92 4.82 -4.33
N ALA A 73 15.07 4.21 -3.15
CA ALA A 73 16.35 4.02 -2.50
C ALA A 73 17.23 2.98 -3.21
N MET A 74 16.63 1.95 -3.81
CA MET A 74 17.34 0.88 -4.53
C MET A 74 17.57 1.16 -6.03
N SER A 75 17.11 2.30 -6.54
CA SER A 75 17.30 2.68 -7.95
C SER A 75 18.70 3.24 -8.18
N ALA A 76 19.33 2.86 -9.30
CA ALA A 76 20.61 3.44 -9.71
C ALA A 76 20.44 4.93 -10.06
N LYS A 77 21.38 5.77 -9.60
CA LYS A 77 21.47 7.20 -9.94
C LYS A 77 22.81 7.48 -10.60
N LYS A 78 22.80 8.16 -11.75
CA LYS A 78 23.99 8.47 -12.56
C LYS A 78 25.10 9.19 -11.78
N ASN A 79 24.73 10.06 -10.84
CA ASN A 79 25.65 10.83 -9.99
C ASN A 79 25.33 10.61 -8.50
N SER A 80 25.26 9.37 -8.03
CA SER A 80 24.98 9.08 -6.63
C SER A 80 26.21 9.33 -5.75
N ASN A 81 26.08 10.17 -4.72
CA ASN A 81 27.17 10.42 -3.75
C ASN A 81 27.15 9.42 -2.58
N VAL A 82 26.80 8.16 -2.86
CA VAL A 82 26.75 7.05 -1.90
C VAL A 82 27.76 5.96 -2.30
N PRO A 83 28.22 5.13 -1.35
CA PRO A 83 29.12 4.02 -1.66
C PRO A 83 28.53 3.06 -2.70
N PRO A 84 29.35 2.42 -3.56
CA PRO A 84 28.88 1.43 -4.53
C PRO A 84 28.06 0.29 -3.90
N GLU A 85 28.43 -0.12 -2.67
CA GLU A 85 27.77 -1.19 -1.91
C GLU A 85 26.49 -0.76 -1.19
N PHE A 86 26.06 0.50 -1.31
CA PHE A 86 24.95 1.04 -0.53
C PHE A 86 23.65 0.24 -0.71
N ILE A 87 23.31 -0.15 -1.94
CA ILE A 87 22.08 -0.91 -2.22
C ILE A 87 22.16 -2.30 -1.57
N ASN A 88 23.32 -2.96 -1.66
CA ASN A 88 23.56 -4.26 -1.04
C ASN A 88 23.44 -4.18 0.48
N GLU A 89 24.04 -3.15 1.09
CA GLU A 89 23.96 -2.90 2.52
C GLU A 89 22.50 -2.62 2.96
N LEU A 90 21.79 -1.77 2.22
CA LEU A 90 20.39 -1.43 2.51
C LEU A 90 19.48 -2.67 2.46
N LEU A 91 19.62 -3.49 1.43
CA LEU A 91 18.90 -4.76 1.30
C LEU A 91 19.24 -5.72 2.45
N HIS A 92 20.53 -5.92 2.70
CA HIS A 92 21.01 -6.82 3.75
C HIS A 92 20.44 -6.44 5.12
N VAL A 93 20.54 -5.16 5.48
CA VAL A 93 20.11 -4.65 6.79
C VAL A 93 18.59 -4.71 6.95
N ASN A 94 17.82 -4.41 5.90
CA ASN A 94 16.36 -4.54 5.92
C ASN A 94 15.93 -6.00 6.06
N PHE A 95 16.44 -6.91 5.23
CA PHE A 95 16.07 -8.33 5.31
C PHE A 95 16.54 -9.00 6.60
N GLN A 96 17.73 -8.65 7.11
CA GLN A 96 18.19 -9.11 8.41
C GLN A 96 17.26 -8.62 9.54
N SER A 97 16.80 -7.37 9.47
CA SER A 97 15.85 -6.83 10.44
C SER A 97 14.49 -7.53 10.38
N MET A 98 13.95 -7.76 9.17
CA MET A 98 12.70 -8.49 8.99
C MET A 98 12.81 -9.94 9.45
N GLN A 99 13.92 -10.61 9.16
CA GLN A 99 14.19 -11.98 9.63
C GLN A 99 14.20 -12.06 11.16
N LYS A 100 14.82 -11.09 11.84
CA LYS A 100 14.79 -11.00 13.32
C LYS A 100 13.38 -10.77 13.88
N LEU A 101 12.53 -10.06 13.14
CA LEU A 101 11.13 -9.80 13.51
C LEU A 101 10.20 -10.98 13.19
N GLY A 102 10.66 -11.95 12.40
CA GLY A 102 10.00 -13.21 12.10
C GLY A 102 8.97 -13.15 10.96
N ASP A 103 8.32 -14.29 10.74
CA ASP A 103 7.39 -14.52 9.63
C ASP A 103 6.24 -13.50 9.50
N PRO A 104 5.65 -12.97 10.59
CA PRO A 104 4.60 -11.95 10.50
C PRO A 104 5.07 -10.63 9.88
N VAL A 105 6.38 -10.39 9.79
CA VAL A 105 6.96 -9.21 9.11
C VAL A 105 7.51 -9.60 7.74
N LEU A 106 8.27 -10.70 7.66
CA LEU A 106 8.98 -11.08 6.44
C LEU A 106 8.05 -11.59 5.32
N ARG A 107 7.13 -12.52 5.63
CA ARG A 107 6.26 -13.13 4.62
C ARG A 107 5.33 -12.14 3.92
N PRO A 108 4.61 -11.23 4.62
CA PRO A 108 3.80 -10.23 3.95
C PRO A 108 4.66 -9.30 3.08
N PHE A 109 5.84 -8.89 3.55
CA PHE A 109 6.74 -8.05 2.77
C PHE A 109 7.16 -8.71 1.44
N LEU A 110 7.50 -10.01 1.44
CA LEU A 110 7.83 -10.77 0.23
C LEU A 110 6.67 -10.91 -0.76
N GLN A 111 5.43 -10.71 -0.29
CA GLN A 111 4.21 -10.69 -1.10
C GLN A 111 3.74 -9.27 -1.39
N ASP A 112 4.62 -8.28 -1.22
CA ASP A 112 4.33 -6.86 -1.43
C ASP A 112 3.20 -6.31 -0.56
N VAL A 113 2.96 -6.97 0.58
CA VAL A 113 2.03 -6.52 1.60
C VAL A 113 2.79 -5.70 2.64
N ILE A 114 2.78 -4.39 2.49
CA ILE A 114 3.30 -3.50 3.53
C ILE A 114 2.20 -3.24 4.57
N GLN A 115 2.51 -3.52 5.83
CA GLN A 115 1.66 -3.22 6.97
C GLN A 115 2.34 -2.19 7.87
N PHE A 116 1.56 -1.28 8.46
CA PHE A 116 2.10 -0.20 9.30
C PHE A 116 3.01 -0.71 10.42
N GLY A 117 2.56 -1.72 11.18
CA GLY A 117 3.32 -2.27 12.31
C GLY A 117 4.61 -2.97 11.87
N ALA A 118 4.55 -3.78 10.80
CA ALA A 118 5.71 -4.47 10.26
C ALA A 118 6.77 -3.49 9.73
N LEU A 119 6.33 -2.46 9.00
CA LEU A 119 7.20 -1.41 8.48
C LEU A 119 7.83 -0.58 9.61
N SER A 120 7.03 -0.15 10.58
CA SER A 120 7.50 0.64 11.73
C SER A 120 8.56 -0.10 12.55
N LYS A 121 8.31 -1.38 12.85
CA LYS A 121 9.27 -2.24 13.56
C LYS A 121 10.55 -2.43 12.77
N THR A 122 10.44 -2.66 11.46
CA THR A 122 11.61 -2.84 10.59
C THR A 122 12.45 -1.57 10.55
N LEU A 123 11.86 -0.42 10.26
CA LEU A 123 12.57 0.87 10.23
C LEU A 123 13.19 1.20 11.59
N GLY A 124 12.45 1.00 12.68
CA GLY A 124 12.98 1.19 14.04
C GLY A 124 14.17 0.29 14.33
N LEU A 125 14.11 -0.99 13.98
CA LEU A 125 15.21 -1.93 14.19
C LEU A 125 16.45 -1.57 13.33
N VAL A 126 16.25 -1.10 12.11
CA VAL A 126 17.33 -0.60 11.24
C VAL A 126 17.98 0.64 11.87
N MET A 127 17.19 1.60 12.35
CA MET A 127 17.71 2.80 13.02
C MET A 127 18.52 2.46 14.28
N LEU A 128 18.12 1.44 15.04
CA LEU A 128 18.83 1.00 16.24
C LEU A 128 20.10 0.20 15.93
N THR A 129 20.08 -0.65 14.90
CA THR A 129 21.18 -1.58 14.62
C THR A 129 22.23 -1.04 13.65
N LYS A 130 21.82 -0.17 12.72
CA LYS A 130 22.66 0.37 11.63
C LYS A 130 22.34 1.85 11.35
N PRO A 131 22.45 2.75 12.34
CA PRO A 131 22.14 4.18 12.14
C PRO A 131 23.01 4.86 11.07
N GLN A 132 24.21 4.34 10.83
CA GLN A 132 25.16 4.85 9.82
C GLN A 132 24.59 4.87 8.40
N ILE A 133 23.57 4.06 8.10
CA ILE A 133 22.97 3.99 6.76
C ILE A 133 22.04 5.19 6.47
N ILE A 134 21.55 5.87 7.51
CA ILE A 134 20.55 6.93 7.39
C ILE A 134 21.09 8.10 6.54
N PRO A 135 22.29 8.66 6.78
CA PRO A 135 22.83 9.71 5.92
C PRO A 135 22.93 9.30 4.44
N SER A 136 23.26 8.04 4.17
CA SER A 136 23.33 7.50 2.81
C SER A 136 21.94 7.39 2.17
N ILE A 137 20.92 7.00 2.93
CA ILE A 137 19.51 7.07 2.48
C ILE A 137 19.16 8.52 2.10
N PHE A 138 19.45 9.49 2.96
CA PHE A 138 19.16 10.91 2.68
C PHE A 138 19.86 11.41 1.41
N LYS A 139 21.15 11.06 1.21
CA LYS A 139 21.89 11.38 -0.02
C LYS A 139 21.29 10.69 -1.24
N GLN A 140 20.84 9.44 -1.09
CA GLN A 140 20.30 8.65 -2.18
C GLN A 140 18.91 9.12 -2.61
N VAL A 141 17.97 9.34 -1.68
CA VAL A 141 16.58 9.67 -2.04
C VAL A 141 16.31 11.18 -2.05
N GLY A 142 16.96 11.94 -1.17
CA GLY A 142 16.73 13.37 -0.95
C GLY A 142 15.62 13.66 0.06
N ILE A 143 15.73 14.80 0.74
CA ILE A 143 14.77 15.26 1.76
C ILE A 143 13.35 15.42 1.21
N PRO A 144 13.12 16.05 0.03
CA PRO A 144 11.76 16.23 -0.50
C PRO A 144 11.02 14.90 -0.68
N VAL A 145 11.74 13.86 -1.11
CA VAL A 145 11.19 12.52 -1.31
C VAL A 145 10.81 11.85 0.02
N LEU A 146 11.62 12.04 1.06
CA LEU A 146 11.31 11.51 2.39
C LEU A 146 10.10 12.20 3.02
N LEU A 147 9.94 13.51 2.81
CA LEU A 147 8.78 14.26 3.30
C LEU A 147 7.50 13.80 2.59
N ASP A 148 7.54 13.62 1.27
CA ASP A 148 6.42 13.07 0.49
C ASP A 148 6.04 11.66 0.98
N TRP A 149 7.04 10.78 1.12
CA TRP A 149 6.83 9.44 1.65
C TRP A 149 6.25 9.42 3.07
N SER A 150 6.62 10.38 3.93
CA SER A 150 6.11 10.44 5.31
C SER A 150 4.58 10.57 5.33
N SER A 151 4.00 11.30 4.37
CA SER A 151 2.54 11.42 4.22
C SER A 151 1.89 10.06 3.91
N HIS A 152 2.51 9.26 3.05
CA HIS A 152 2.06 7.90 2.76
C HIS A 152 2.18 6.96 3.96
N PHE A 153 3.27 7.09 4.73
CA PHE A 153 3.47 6.35 5.97
C PHE A 153 2.40 6.70 7.03
N PHE A 154 2.06 7.98 7.20
CA PHE A 154 0.97 8.39 8.09
C PHE A 154 -0.39 7.86 7.61
N MET A 155 -0.67 7.93 6.30
CA MET A 155 -1.90 7.38 5.73
C MET A 155 -2.00 5.86 5.91
N LEU A 156 -0.88 5.14 5.86
CA LEU A 156 -0.84 3.71 6.14
C LEU A 156 -1.24 3.42 7.60
N GLY A 157 -0.73 4.21 8.55
CA GLY A 157 -1.15 4.15 9.95
C GLY A 157 -2.63 4.49 10.13
N TYR A 158 -3.10 5.54 9.45
CA TYR A 158 -4.51 5.95 9.50
C TYR A 158 -5.45 4.88 8.93
N TYR A 159 -5.12 4.28 7.79
CA TYR A 159 -5.91 3.19 7.21
C TYR A 159 -5.89 1.95 8.10
N THR A 160 -4.75 1.65 8.74
CA THR A 160 -4.65 0.57 9.73
C THR A 160 -5.60 0.83 10.90
N PHE A 161 -5.62 2.05 11.42
CA PHE A 161 -6.54 2.45 12.50
C PHE A 161 -8.01 2.31 12.06
N LEU A 162 -8.39 2.90 10.91
CA LEU A 162 -9.76 2.84 10.42
C LEU A 162 -10.22 1.40 10.16
N SER A 163 -9.38 0.58 9.51
CA SER A 163 -9.72 -0.82 9.25
C SER A 163 -9.82 -1.66 10.52
N THR A 164 -9.08 -1.32 11.58
CA THR A 164 -9.09 -2.08 12.84
C THR A 164 -10.26 -1.68 13.72
N TYR A 165 -10.55 -0.38 13.84
CA TYR A 165 -11.46 0.15 14.84
C TYR A 165 -12.76 0.71 14.27
N ALA A 166 -12.73 1.34 13.09
CA ALA A 166 -13.90 1.95 12.49
C ALA A 166 -14.69 0.98 11.58
N ASP A 167 -14.01 0.12 10.81
CA ASP A 167 -14.65 -0.85 9.90
C ASP A 167 -15.68 -1.72 10.62
N PRO A 168 -15.39 -2.38 11.78
CA PRO A 168 -16.36 -3.26 12.41
C PRO A 168 -17.66 -2.54 12.81
N VAL A 169 -17.53 -1.29 13.27
CA VAL A 169 -18.67 -0.45 13.68
C VAL A 169 -19.49 -0.06 12.47
N ILE A 170 -18.86 0.48 11.43
CA ILE A 170 -19.55 0.94 10.21
C ILE A 170 -20.18 -0.24 9.48
N ARG A 171 -19.48 -1.37 9.40
CA ARG A 171 -19.94 -2.61 8.75
C ARG A 171 -21.22 -3.15 9.41
N SER A 172 -21.37 -3.00 10.72
CA SER A 172 -22.60 -3.38 11.43
C SER A 172 -23.80 -2.48 11.07
N LEU A 173 -23.55 -1.23 10.69
CA LEU A 173 -24.58 -0.25 10.34
C LEU A 173 -24.96 -0.27 8.85
N LEU A 174 -24.17 -0.94 7.99
CA LEU A 174 -24.38 -0.97 6.54
C LEU A 174 -25.75 -1.48 6.08
N THR A 175 -26.43 -2.29 6.89
CA THR A 175 -27.75 -2.82 6.56
C THR A 175 -28.84 -1.75 6.57
N ALA A 176 -28.63 -0.67 7.33
CA ALA A 176 -29.57 0.44 7.44
C ALA A 176 -29.39 1.51 6.33
N PHE A 177 -28.31 1.42 5.53
CA PHE A 177 -28.02 2.45 4.53
C PHE A 177 -28.81 2.24 3.23
N PRO A 178 -29.19 3.33 2.55
CA PRO A 178 -29.71 3.28 1.18
C PRO A 178 -28.72 2.58 0.23
N SER A 179 -29.22 1.98 -0.84
CA SER A 179 -28.43 1.11 -1.75
C SER A 179 -27.13 1.75 -2.25
N LYS A 180 -27.16 3.01 -2.71
CA LYS A 180 -25.97 3.71 -3.20
C LYS A 180 -24.95 3.98 -2.09
N MET A 181 -25.41 4.52 -0.96
CA MET A 181 -24.56 4.77 0.20
C MET A 181 -23.93 3.48 0.74
N LYS A 182 -24.68 2.39 0.74
CA LYS A 182 -24.18 1.06 1.11
C LYS A 182 -23.07 0.58 0.19
N TYR A 183 -23.21 0.78 -1.12
CA TYR A 183 -22.16 0.47 -2.10
C TYR A 183 -20.90 1.31 -1.83
N GLU A 184 -21.04 2.64 -1.70
CA GLU A 184 -19.90 3.53 -1.48
C GLU A 184 -19.14 3.18 -0.21
N TRP A 185 -19.84 2.95 0.91
CA TRP A 185 -19.21 2.55 2.15
C TRP A 185 -18.53 1.19 2.06
N LYS A 186 -19.09 0.21 1.36
CA LYS A 186 -18.38 -1.06 1.12
C LYS A 186 -17.03 -0.82 0.43
N ARG A 187 -16.98 0.06 -0.58
CA ARG A 187 -15.74 0.39 -1.28
C ARG A 187 -14.74 1.14 -0.39
N TYR A 188 -15.20 2.05 0.48
CA TYR A 188 -14.33 2.69 1.48
C TYR A 188 -13.75 1.69 2.49
N LEU A 189 -14.57 0.77 3.01
CA LEU A 189 -14.11 -0.27 3.93
C LEU A 189 -13.08 -1.20 3.26
N GLU A 190 -13.31 -1.59 2.01
CA GLU A 190 -12.33 -2.33 1.21
C GLU A 190 -11.04 -1.52 1.00
N ALA A 191 -11.15 -0.22 0.71
CA ALA A 191 -9.98 0.66 0.58
C ALA A 191 -9.12 0.67 1.86
N TRP A 192 -9.75 0.76 3.03
CA TRP A 192 -9.03 0.75 4.31
C TRP A 192 -8.34 -0.59 4.55
N LYS A 193 -9.07 -1.70 4.35
CA LYS A 193 -8.55 -3.05 4.58
C LYS A 193 -7.39 -3.39 3.65
N TYR A 194 -7.56 -3.18 2.35
CA TYR A 194 -6.54 -3.50 1.36
C TYR A 194 -5.39 -2.47 1.37
N GLY A 195 -5.70 -1.19 1.58
CA GLY A 195 -4.70 -0.13 1.65
C GLY A 195 -3.83 -0.19 2.91
N SER A 196 -4.32 -0.82 3.99
CA SER A 196 -3.52 -1.11 5.20
C SER A 196 -2.77 -2.44 5.14
N GLY A 197 -3.07 -3.29 4.15
CA GLY A 197 -2.53 -4.64 4.05
C GLY A 197 -3.11 -5.63 5.07
N LEU A 198 -4.23 -5.31 5.74
CA LEU A 198 -4.91 -6.17 6.72
C LEU A 198 -5.80 -7.25 6.09
N ASP A 199 -5.88 -7.32 4.76
CA ASP A 199 -6.44 -8.44 4.02
C ASP A 199 -5.51 -9.67 3.96
N TYR A 200 -4.23 -9.50 4.27
CA TYR A 200 -3.27 -10.61 4.34
C TYR A 200 -3.57 -11.54 5.52
N LYS A 201 -3.46 -12.84 5.26
CA LYS A 201 -3.58 -13.91 6.26
C LYS A 201 -2.35 -14.80 6.18
N LEU A 202 -1.78 -15.11 7.34
CA LEU A 202 -0.65 -16.04 7.52
C LEU A 202 -1.07 -17.49 7.22
#